data_AF-A0A6B2B949-F1
#
_entry.id   AF-A0A6B2B949-F1
#
_cell.length_a   1.000
_cell.length_b   1.000
_cell.length_c   1.000
_cell.angle_alpha   90.00
_cell.angle_beta   90.00
_cell.angle_gamma   90.00
#
_symmetry.space_group_name_H-M   'P 1'
#
loop_
_entity.id
_entity.type
_entity.pdbx_description
1 polymer ?
#
loop_
_entity_poly.entity_id
_entity_poly.type
_entity_poly.pdbx_seq_one_letter_code
_entity_poly.pdbx_strand_id
1 'polypeptide(L)' 'MAKYSQEFKLEVVQYYLSGFGKAATGQKFSVDHMDVQKWVTAFEQYGISGLSVKTTKSHYS' A
#
# COMPACT_ATOMS: atom_id res chain seq x y z
N MET A 1 9.48 0.17 12.51
CA MET A 1 9.73 1.02 11.33
C MET A 1 8.74 0.63 10.24
N ALA A 2 7.97 1.56 9.69
CA ALA A 2 7.23 1.27 8.46
C ALA A 2 8.23 1.08 7.32
N LYS A 3 8.26 -0.09 6.67
CA LYS A 3 9.14 -0.35 5.52
C LYS A 3 8.76 0.51 4.30
N TYR A 4 7.52 0.97 4.24
CA TYR A 4 6.96 1.75 3.12
C TYR A 4 6.15 2.93 3.66
N SER A 5 6.48 4.14 3.19
CA SER A 5 5.77 5.39 3.50
C SER A 5 4.37 5.41 2.89
N GLN A 6 3.47 6.19 3.47
CA GLN A 6 2.09 6.32 2.97
C GLN A 6 2.06 6.83 1.52
N GLU A 7 2.91 7.80 1.19
CA GLU A 7 3.04 8.35 -0.17
C GLU A 7 3.45 7.28 -1.18
N PHE A 8 4.44 6.46 -0.85
CA PHE A 8 4.87 5.35 -1.71
C PHE A 8 3.74 4.34 -1.97
N LYS A 9 2.97 3.98 -0.94
CA LYS A 9 1.81 3.09 -1.12
C LYS A 9 0.72 3.73 -1.99
N LEU A 10 0.55 5.05 -1.88
CA LEU A 10 -0.41 5.80 -2.69
C LEU A 10 0.01 5.79 -4.17
N GLU A 11 1.29 6.01 -4.46
CA GLU A 11 1.82 5.89 -5.83
C GLU A 11 1.58 4.48 -6.41
N VAL A 12 1.83 3.44 -5.61
CA VAL A 12 1.62 2.04 -6.01
C VAL A 12 0.14 1.78 -6.34
N VAL A 13 -0.79 2.25 -5.50
CA VAL A 13 -2.24 2.08 -5.73
C VAL A 13 -2.72 2.92 -6.90
N GLN A 14 -2.26 4.16 -7.06
CA GLN A 14 -2.60 4.99 -8.22
C GLN A 14 -2.12 4.38 -9.53
N TYR A 15 -0.93 3.79 -9.53
CA TYR A 15 -0.40 3.07 -10.68
C TYR A 15 -1.28 1.85 -11.02
N TYR A 16 -1.68 1.08 -10.01
CA TYR A 16 -2.64 -0.01 -10.20
C TYR A 16 -3.98 0.48 -10.77
N LEU A 17 -4.54 1.56 -10.24
CA LEU A 17 -5.79 2.17 -10.69
C LEU A 17 -5.71 2.75 -12.10
N SER A 18 -4.51 3.07 -12.59
CA SER A 18 -4.28 3.52 -13.97
C SER A 18 -4.48 2.41 -15.01
N GLY A 19 -4.81 1.18 -14.59
CA GLY A 19 -5.09 0.04 -15.48
C GLY A 19 -3.96 -0.99 -15.54
N PHE A 20 -2.90 -0.82 -14.75
CA PHE A 20 -1.81 -1.78 -14.68
C PHE A 20 -2.14 -2.91 -13.70
N GLY A 21 -1.94 -4.16 -14.11
CA GLY A 21 -2.18 -5.32 -13.25
C GLY A 21 -1.31 -5.34 -11.99
N LYS A 22 -1.74 -6.09 -10.98
CA LYS A 22 -1.04 -6.24 -9.69
C LYS A 22 0.41 -6.70 -9.85
N ALA A 23 0.67 -7.64 -10.78
CA ALA A 23 2.00 -8.18 -11.06
C ALA A 23 2.94 -7.14 -11.68
N ALA A 24 2.46 -6.37 -12.66
CA ALA A 24 3.24 -5.31 -13.29
C ALA A 24 3.56 -4.18 -12.30
N THR A 25 2.58 -3.83 -11.46
CA THR A 25 2.75 -2.86 -10.39
C THR A 25 3.80 -3.36 -9.38
N GLY A 26 3.68 -4.61 -8.91
CA GLY A 26 4.65 -5.21 -7.99
C GLY A 26 6.07 -5.23 -8.56
N GLN A 27 6.25 -5.62 -9.83
CA GLN A 27 7.55 -5.57 -10.49
C GLN A 27 8.13 -4.16 -10.56
N LYS A 28 7.31 -3.17 -10.92
CA LYS A 28 7.79 -1.79 -11.10
C LYS A 28 8.26 -1.14 -9.81
N PHE A 29 7.56 -1.42 -8.71
CA PHE A 29 7.88 -0.86 -7.39
C PHE A 29 8.74 -1.80 -6.54
N SER A 30 9.10 -2.98 -7.06
CA SER A 30 9.76 -4.06 -6.30
C SER A 30 9.02 -4.39 -5.00
N VAL A 31 7.70 -4.51 -5.11
CA VAL A 31 6.76 -4.82 -4.03
C VAL A 31 6.08 -6.15 -4.33
N ASP A 32 5.84 -6.93 -3.28
CA ASP A 32 5.11 -8.18 -3.42
C ASP A 32 3.67 -7.94 -3.87
N HIS A 33 3.15 -8.80 -4.75
CA HIS A 33 1.79 -8.66 -5.27
C HIS A 33 0.73 -8.76 -4.16
N MET A 34 1.01 -9.48 -3.06
CA MET A 34 0.11 -9.57 -1.92
C MET A 34 0.04 -8.24 -1.16
N ASP A 35 1.16 -7.52 -1.06
CA ASP A 35 1.18 -6.20 -0.42
C ASP A 35 0.47 -5.15 -1.27
N VAL A 36 0.66 -5.18 -2.59
CA VAL A 36 -0.13 -4.36 -3.54
C VAL A 36 -1.63 -4.63 -3.34
N GLN A 37 -2.04 -5.89 -3.28
CA GLN A 37 -3.45 -6.24 -3.05
C GLN A 37 -3.98 -5.71 -1.71
N LYS A 38 -3.23 -5.85 -0.62
CA LYS A 38 -3.63 -5.31 0.70
C LYS A 38 -3.83 -3.81 0.64
N TRP A 39 -2.94 -3.07 -0.02
CA TRP A 39 -3.03 -1.62 -0.13
C TRP A 39 -4.21 -1.20 -1.00
N VAL A 40 -4.46 -1.89 -2.12
CA VAL A 40 -5.64 -1.65 -2.96
C VAL A 40 -6.92 -1.88 -2.17
N THR A 41 -7.06 -3.01 -1.48
CA THR A 41 -8.25 -3.30 -0.68
C THR A 41 -8.44 -2.30 0.46
N ALA A 42 -7.36 -1.90 1.14
CA ALA A 42 -7.42 -0.88 2.17
C ALA A 42 -7.83 0.49 1.61
N PHE A 43 -7.37 0.83 0.40
CA PHE A 43 -7.76 2.04 -0.31
C PHE A 43 -9.22 2.01 -0.77
N GLU A 44 -9.73 0.87 -1.24
CA GLU A 44 -11.14 0.73 -1.61
C GLU A 44 -12.08 0.84 -0.40
N GLN A 45 -11.66 0.34 0.77
CA GLN A 45 -12.48 0.38 2.00
C GLN A 45 -12.41 1.71 2.73
N TYR A 46 -11.22 2.32 2.84
CA TYR A 46 -10.96 3.47 3.71
C TYR A 46 -10.34 4.67 2.97
N GLY A 47 -10.15 4.59 1.66
CA GLY A 47 -9.44 5.60 0.88
C GLY A 47 -7.97 5.75 1.30
N ILE A 48 -7.46 6.97 1.20
CA ILE A 48 -6.07 7.30 1.57
C ILE A 48 -5.76 6.94 3.03
N SER A 49 -6.76 7.02 3.92
CA SER A 49 -6.63 6.66 5.34
C SER A 49 -6.30 5.17 5.55
N GLY A 50 -6.68 4.29 4.62
CA GLY A 50 -6.34 2.86 4.65
C GLY A 50 -4.87 2.56 4.33
N LEU A 51 -4.21 3.46 3.60
CA LEU A 51 -2.78 3.35 3.27
C LEU A 51 -1.88 3.86 4.40
N SER A 52 -2.45 4.65 5.30
CA SER A 52 -1.76 5.12 6.49
C SER A 52 -1.29 3.94 7.32
N VAL A 53 0.02 3.88 7.59
CA VAL A 53 0.52 2.94 8.57
C VAL A 53 -0.07 3.37 9.89
N LYS A 54 -1.03 2.60 10.40
CA LYS A 54 -1.37 2.61 11.82
C LYS A 54 -0.09 2.27 12.56
N THR A 55 0.65 3.30 12.93
CA THR A 55 1.69 3.20 13.95
C THR A 55 0.93 2.99 15.24
N THR A 56 0.46 1.75 15.47
CA THR A 56 0.24 1.33 16.84
C THR A 56 1.62 1.39 17.46
N LYS A 57 1.95 2.53 18.07
CA LYS A 57 2.87 2.59 19.19
C LYS A 57 2.23 1.72 20.27
N SER A 58 2.23 0.40 20.10
CA SER A 58 2.15 -0.52 21.20
C SER A 58 3.48 -0.34 21.93
N HIS A 59 3.51 0.68 22.77
CA HIS A 59 4.46 0.76 23.87
C HIS A 59 4.10 -0.42 24.76
N TYR A 60 4.72 -1.57 24.48
CA TYR A 60 4.68 -2.69 25.39
C TYR A 60 5.55 -2.27 26.57
N SER A 61 4.90 -1.81 27.64
CA SER A 61 5.50 -1.52 28.94
C SER A 61 6.00 -2.79 29.60
#